data_AF-A0A7C7SZT2-F1
#
_entry.id   AF-A0A7C7SZT2-F1
#
_cell.length_a   1.000
_cell.length_b   1.000
_cell.length_c   1.000
_cell.angle_alpha   90.00
_cell.angle_beta   90.00
_cell.angle_gamma   90.00
#
_symmetry.space_group_name_H-M   'P 1'
#
loop_
_entity.id
_entity.type
_entity.pdbx_description
1 polymer ?
#
loop_
_entity_poly.entity_id
_entity_poly.type
_entity_poly.pdbx_seq_one_letter_code
_entity_poly.pdbx_strand_id
1 'polypeptide(L)'
;MYEVEQKFAVEDLAGLRRRVEARGTVVGPEVVQLDCYFNHPQRDFAQTDEAFRIRVDGDRNCVTYKGPRISSITKTRREIEFPIGDG
;
A
#
# COMPACT_ATOMS: atom_id res chain seq x y z
N MET A 1 12.91 -4.38 2.90
CA MET A 1 12.07 -5.60 2.84
C MET A 1 11.53 -5.74 1.42
N TYR A 2 11.18 -6.93 0.94
CA TYR A 2 10.40 -7.06 -0.30
C TYR A 2 8.93 -7.29 0.09
N GLU A 3 8.02 -6.52 -0.49
CA GLU A 3 6.58 -6.74 -0.38
C GLU A 3 6.11 -7.52 -1.61
N VAL A 4 5.32 -8.59 -1.42
CA VAL A 4 4.71 -9.38 -2.50
C VAL A 4 3.20 -9.17 -2.43
N GLU A 5 2.65 -8.40 -3.37
CA GLU A 5 1.23 -8.03 -3.41
C GLU A 5 0.61 -8.38 -4.76
N GLN A 6 -0.66 -8.82 -4.74
CA GLN A 6 -1.53 -8.87 -5.91
C GLN A 6 -2.86 -8.18 -5.60
N LYS A 7 -3.28 -7.26 -6.49
CA LYS A 7 -4.54 -6.53 -6.37
C LYS A 7 -5.53 -7.05 -7.38
N PHE A 8 -6.77 -7.24 -6.92
CA PHE A 8 -7.90 -7.65 -7.74
C PHE A 8 -8.96 -6.56 -7.72
N ALA A 9 -9.54 -6.25 -8.87
CA ALA A 9 -10.72 -5.41 -8.92
C ALA A 9 -11.90 -6.16 -8.25
N VAL A 10 -12.69 -5.43 -7.47
CA VAL A 10 -13.83 -6.01 -6.74
C VAL A 10 -15.08 -5.22 -7.08
N GLU A 11 -16.04 -5.89 -7.71
CA GLU A 11 -17.34 -5.29 -8.07
C GLU A 11 -18.35 -5.39 -6.93
N ASP A 12 -18.30 -6.50 -6.15
CA ASP A 12 -19.17 -6.74 -4.99
C ASP A 12 -18.34 -6.91 -3.72
N LEU A 13 -18.14 -5.79 -3.01
CA LEU A 13 -17.43 -5.76 -1.73
C LEU A 13 -18.17 -6.52 -0.64
N ALA A 14 -19.51 -6.46 -0.60
CA ALA A 14 -20.32 -7.10 0.43
C ALA A 14 -20.30 -8.64 0.28
N GLY A 15 -20.39 -9.14 -0.95
CA GLY A 15 -20.22 -10.56 -1.25
C GLY A 15 -18.80 -11.04 -0.97
N LEU A 16 -17.77 -10.25 -1.32
CA LEU A 16 -16.39 -10.58 -0.96
C LEU A 16 -16.22 -10.72 0.56
N ARG A 17 -16.72 -9.74 1.33
CA ARG A 17 -16.66 -9.73 2.80
C ARG A 17 -17.27 -11.00 3.41
N ARG A 18 -18.50 -11.36 3.00
CA ARG A 18 -19.14 -12.59 3.46
C ARG A 18 -18.32 -13.85 3.15
N ARG A 19 -17.72 -13.92 1.97
CA ARG A 19 -16.90 -15.08 1.55
C ARG A 19 -15.59 -15.21 2.33
N VAL A 20 -14.97 -14.10 2.75
CA VAL A 20 -13.74 -14.15 3.55
C VAL A 20 -14.05 -14.44 5.01
N GLU A 21 -15.11 -13.85 5.57
CA GLU A 21 -15.60 -14.15 6.93
C GLU A 21 -15.99 -15.63 7.07
N ALA A 22 -16.66 -16.21 6.05
CA ALA A 22 -16.99 -17.64 6.01
C ALA A 22 -15.75 -18.57 5.97
N ARG A 23 -14.56 -18.04 5.66
CA ARG A 23 -13.28 -18.76 5.71
C ARG A 23 -12.51 -18.54 7.02
N GLY A 24 -13.13 -17.90 8.01
CA GLY A 24 -12.52 -17.62 9.31
C GLY A 24 -11.67 -16.36 9.36
N THR A 25 -11.76 -15.46 8.36
CA THR A 25 -11.11 -14.15 8.43
C THR A 25 -11.86 -13.23 9.39
N VAL A 26 -11.15 -12.64 10.34
CA VAL A 26 -11.66 -11.57 11.20
C VAL A 26 -11.38 -10.23 10.52
N VAL A 27 -12.43 -9.51 10.15
CA VAL A 27 -12.31 -8.18 9.55
C VAL A 27 -12.04 -7.15 10.65
N GLY A 28 -10.93 -6.42 10.53
CA GLY A 28 -10.59 -5.32 11.43
C GLY A 28 -11.51 -4.10 11.27
N PRO A 29 -11.29 -3.05 12.07
CA PRO A 29 -12.00 -1.79 11.90
C PRO A 29 -11.67 -1.16 10.53
N GLU A 30 -12.61 -0.37 10.02
CA GLU A 30 -12.36 0.47 8.86
C GLU A 30 -11.42 1.61 9.25
N VAL A 31 -10.42 1.88 8.40
CA VAL A 31 -9.43 2.94 8.62
C VAL A 31 -9.38 3.82 7.38
N VAL A 32 -9.46 5.14 7.61
CA VAL A 32 -9.26 6.12 6.55
C VAL A 32 -7.77 6.32 6.36
N GLN A 33 -7.30 6.14 5.12
CA GLN A 33 -5.92 6.37 4.73
C GLN A 33 -5.83 7.57 3.81
N LEU A 34 -4.93 8.50 4.12
CA LEU A 34 -4.61 9.65 3.29
C LEU A 34 -3.15 9.56 2.84
N ASP A 35 -2.92 9.57 1.53
CA ASP A 35 -1.60 9.49 0.93
C ASP A 35 -1.20 10.82 0.28
N CYS A 36 -0.03 11.35 0.65
CA CYS A 36 0.65 12.39 -0.09
C CYS A 36 1.85 11.79 -0.83
N TYR A 37 1.82 11.81 -2.16
CA TYR A 37 2.92 11.34 -3.00
C TYR A 37 3.84 12.48 -3.39
N PHE A 38 5.15 12.21 -3.40
CA PHE A 38 6.17 13.18 -3.80
C PHE A 38 7.07 12.58 -4.87
N ASN A 39 7.55 13.44 -5.77
CA ASN A 39 8.57 13.07 -6.74
C ASN A 39 9.96 13.44 -6.24
N HIS A 40 11.01 12.77 -6.73
CA HIS A 40 12.38 13.16 -6.42
C HIS A 40 12.76 14.42 -7.21
N PRO A 41 13.50 15.37 -6.63
CA PRO A 41 13.84 16.64 -7.29
C PRO A 41 14.68 16.49 -8.57
N GLN A 42 15.35 15.34 -8.75
CA GLN A 42 16.27 15.09 -9.86
C GLN A 42 15.98 13.79 -10.64
N ARG A 43 14.94 13.03 -10.27
CA ARG A 43 14.60 11.74 -10.89
C ARG A 43 13.10 11.63 -10.97
N ASP A 44 12.57 11.34 -12.15
CA ASP A 44 11.15 11.14 -12.30
C ASP A 44 10.76 9.71 -11.89
N PHE A 45 10.15 9.58 -10.71
CA PHE A 45 9.72 8.30 -10.16
C PHE A 45 8.69 7.58 -11.04
N ALA A 46 7.91 8.29 -11.85
CA ALA A 46 7.01 7.66 -12.81
C ALA A 46 7.78 6.91 -13.90
N GLN A 47 8.94 7.43 -14.33
CA GLN A 47 9.78 6.81 -15.36
C GLN A 47 10.58 5.63 -14.80
N THR A 48 10.93 5.66 -13.51
CA THR A 48 11.74 4.63 -12.87
C THR A 48 10.92 3.59 -12.09
N ASP A 49 9.58 3.66 -12.15
CA ASP A 49 8.63 2.80 -11.42
C ASP A 49 8.82 2.82 -9.88
N GLU A 50 9.33 3.93 -9.37
CA GLU A 50 9.51 4.20 -7.95
C GLU A 50 8.30 4.98 -7.39
N ALA A 51 8.18 5.05 -6.07
CA ALA A 51 7.25 5.97 -5.41
C ALA A 51 7.77 6.35 -4.02
N PHE A 52 7.50 7.59 -3.62
CA PHE A 52 7.67 8.05 -2.25
C PHE A 52 6.35 8.64 -1.76
N ARG A 53 5.93 8.26 -0.55
CA ARG A 53 4.71 8.80 0.06
C ARG A 53 4.88 9.03 1.56
N ILE A 54 4.09 9.97 2.05
CA ILE A 54 3.72 10.08 3.47
C ILE A 54 2.26 9.66 3.57
N ARG A 55 1.95 8.81 4.54
CA ARG A 55 0.60 8.29 4.78
C ARG A 55 0.15 8.59 6.21
N VAL A 56 -1.08 9.05 6.32
CA VAL A 56 -1.89 8.96 7.55
C VAL A 56 -2.69 7.67 7.47
N ASP A 57 -2.57 6.79 8.46
CA ASP A 57 -3.25 5.50 8.60
C ASP A 57 -3.95 5.43 9.96
N GLY A 58 -5.12 6.06 10.04
CA GLY A 58 -5.81 6.23 11.32
C GLY A 58 -5.02 7.14 12.27
N ASP A 59 -4.55 6.57 13.39
CA ASP A 59 -3.76 7.22 14.42
C ASP A 59 -2.23 7.13 14.20
N ARG A 60 -1.80 6.48 13.11
CA ARG A 60 -0.38 6.27 12.82
C ARG A 60 0.02 6.95 11.52
N ASN A 61 1.18 7.58 11.53
CA ASN A 61 1.77 8.15 10.32
C ASN A 61 3.02 7.38 9.92
N CYS A 62 3.17 7.11 8.62
CA CYS A 62 4.36 6.49 8.08
C CYS A 62 4.86 7.18 6.82
N VAL A 63 6.15 7.02 6.57
CA VAL A 63 6.76 7.35 5.29
C VAL A 63 7.20 6.07 4.61
N THR A 64 6.91 5.96 3.33
CA THR A 64 7.24 4.78 2.53
C THR A 64 8.00 5.21 1.29
N TYR A 65 9.14 4.56 1.04
CA TYR A 65 9.76 4.49 -0.28
C TYR A 65 9.53 3.10 -0.88
N LYS A 66 9.04 3.08 -2.12
CA LYS A 66 8.81 1.89 -2.94
C LYS A 66 9.75 1.93 -4.14
N GLY A 67 10.61 0.93 -4.27
CA GLY A 67 11.48 0.76 -5.43
C GLY A 67 10.73 0.29 -6.69
N PRO A 68 11.46 0.11 -7.81
CA PRO A 68 10.92 -0.46 -9.04
C PRO A 68 10.37 -1.87 -8.82
N ARG A 69 9.34 -2.25 -9.59
CA ARG A 69 8.89 -3.65 -9.62
C ARG A 69 9.97 -4.57 -10.15
N ILE A 70 10.05 -5.74 -9.51
CA ILE A 70 10.92 -6.83 -9.95
C ILE A 70 10.14 -8.00 -10.55
N SER A 71 8.81 -7.91 -10.58
CA SER A 71 7.91 -8.92 -11.14
C SER A 71 6.92 -8.29 -12.11
N SER A 72 6.61 -9.02 -13.19
CA SER A 72 5.58 -8.67 -14.16
C SER A 72 4.17 -9.17 -13.78
N ILE A 73 4.08 -10.14 -12.86
CA ILE A 73 2.82 -10.80 -12.46
C ILE A 73 2.27 -10.22 -11.16
N THR A 74 3.18 -9.83 -10.27
CA THR A 74 2.86 -9.30 -8.94
C THR A 74 3.41 -7.89 -8.83
N LYS A 75 2.90 -7.11 -7.88
CA LYS A 75 3.43 -5.78 -7.58
C LYS A 75 4.68 -5.85 -6.70
N THR A 76 5.48 -6.92 -6.83
CA THR A 76 6.62 -7.17 -5.96
C THR A 76 7.71 -6.14 -6.17
N ARG A 77 8.13 -5.50 -5.08
CA ARG A 77 9.16 -4.46 -5.06
C ARG A 77 9.81 -4.36 -3.68
N ARG A 78 10.99 -3.74 -3.64
CA ARG A 78 11.64 -3.40 -2.37
C ARG A 78 10.91 -2.22 -1.74
N GLU A 79 10.57 -2.34 -0.47
CA GLU A 79 9.97 -1.27 0.33
C GLU A 79 10.83 -0.94 1.55
N ILE A 80 10.88 0.35 1.86
CA ILE A 80 11.45 0.91 3.07
C ILE A 80 10.36 1.77 3.69
N GLU A 81 9.87 1.36 4.85
CA GLU A 81 8.82 2.04 5.58
C GLU A 81 9.25 2.27 7.02
N PHE A 82 8.95 3.45 7.56
CA PHE A 82 9.17 3.74 8.97
C PHE A 82 8.11 4.70 9.50
N PRO A 83 7.73 4.56 10.78
CA PRO A 83 6.79 5.47 11.42
C PRO A 83 7.43 6.86 11.58
N ILE A 84 6.60 7.90 11.49
CA ILE A 84 7.04 9.30 11.63
C ILE A 84 6.29 10.06 12.74
N GLY A 85 5.52 9.33 13.56
CA GLY A 85 4.76 9.87 14.69
C GLY A 85 3.30 9.45 14.64
N ASP A 86 2.57 9.81 15.69
CA ASP A 86 1.13 9.60 15.80
C ASP A 86 0.37 10.74 15.10
N GLY A 87 -0.88 10.47 14.70
CA GLY A 87 -1.79 11.39 14.00
C GLY A 87 -2.85 12.03 14.87
#